data_AF-R4K6B1-F1
#
_entry.id   AF-R4K6B1-F1
#
_cell.length_a   1.000
_cell.length_b   1.000
_cell.length_c   1.000
_cell.angle_alpha   90.00
_cell.angle_beta   90.00
_cell.angle_gamma   90.00
#
_symmetry.space_group_name_H-M   'P 1'
#
loop_
_entity.id
_entity.type
_entity.pdbx_description
1 polymer ?
#
loop_
_entity_poly.entity_id
_entity_poly.type
_entity_poly.pdbx_seq_one_letter_code
_entity_poly.pdbx_strand_id
1 'polypeptide(L)' 'MEDFNSFDPEDISLLISIIATALSKNKSIEELTVIGNFMISVGEIIITISSEKANLLAKQTKKMK' A
#
# COMPACT_ATOMS: atom_id res chain seq x y z
N MET A 1 11.90 17.16 -1.47
CA MET A 1 10.89 16.13 -1.76
C MET A 1 10.48 15.59 -0.41
N GLU A 2 9.23 15.81 -0.01
CA GLU A 2 8.68 15.24 1.21
C GLU A 2 8.56 13.73 1.04
N ASP A 3 9.14 12.98 1.97
CA ASP A 3 9.02 11.53 2.04
C ASP A 3 7.66 11.20 2.65
N PHE A 4 7.05 10.06 2.33
CA PHE A 4 5.75 9.67 2.90
C PHE A 4 5.78 9.58 4.43
N ASN A 5 6.98 9.50 5.02
CA ASN A 5 7.23 9.55 6.45
C ASN A 5 6.94 10.91 7.12
N SER A 6 6.71 12.00 6.36
CA SER A 6 6.40 13.32 6.93
C SER A 6 4.91 13.62 7.04
N PHE A 7 4.03 12.77 6.50
CA PHE A 7 2.58 12.94 6.65
C PHE A 7 2.11 12.37 7.99
N ASP A 8 1.24 13.11 8.67
CA ASP A 8 0.54 12.59 9.82
C ASP A 8 -0.59 11.61 9.40
N PRO A 9 -1.11 10.78 10.32
CA PRO A 9 -2.17 9.84 9.99
C PRO A 9 -3.43 10.51 9.42
N GLU A 10 -3.75 11.72 9.87
CA GLU A 10 -4.89 12.50 9.39
C GLU A 10 -4.72 12.91 7.91
N ASP A 11 -3.54 13.38 7.51
CA ASP A 11 -3.19 13.74 6.12
C ASP A 11 -3.30 12.53 5.19
N ILE A 12 -2.78 11.38 5.63
CA ILE A 12 -2.85 10.12 4.87
C ILE A 12 -4.32 9.70 4.71
N SER A 13 -5.11 9.79 5.78
CA SER A 13 -6.52 9.43 5.75
C SER A 13 -7.33 10.32 4.81
N LEU A 14 -7.05 11.63 4.82
CA LEU A 14 -7.64 12.60 3.91
C LEU A 14 -7.28 12.29 2.45
N LEU A 15 -6.00 12.02 2.17
CA LEU A 15 -5.52 11.68 0.83
C LEU A 15 -6.18 10.41 0.30
N ILE A 16 -6.25 9.35 1.11
CA ILE A 16 -6.92 8.09 0.75
C ILE A 16 -8.39 8.33 0.43
N SER A 17 -9.06 9.15 1.24
CA SER A 17 -10.48 9.49 1.04
C SER A 17 -10.72 10.24 -0.28
N ILE A 18 -9.83 11.18 -0.62
CA ILE A 18 -9.88 11.91 -1.90
C ILE A 18 -9.70 10.93 -3.08
N ILE A 19 -8.70 10.06 -3.02
CA ILE A 19 -8.42 9.07 -4.07
C ILE A 19 -9.59 8.10 -4.22
N ALA A 20 -10.09 7.54 -3.13
CA ALA A 20 -11.22 6.61 -3.14
C ALA A 20 -12.47 7.28 -3.74
N THR A 21 -12.76 8.52 -3.36
CA THR A 21 -13.89 9.29 -3.90
C THR A 21 -13.74 9.54 -5.39
N ALA A 22 -12.56 9.97 -5.83
CA ALA A 22 -12.28 10.24 -7.24
C ALA A 22 -12.40 8.97 -8.10
N LEU A 23 -11.85 7.84 -7.64
CA LEU A 23 -11.93 6.55 -8.32
C LEU A 23 -13.35 5.98 -8.34
N SER A 24 -14.21 6.37 -7.39
CA SER A 24 -15.56 5.84 -7.26
C SER A 24 -16.62 6.57 -8.10
N LYS A 25 -16.29 7.75 -8.62
CA LYS A 25 -17.26 8.61 -9.32
C LYS A 25 -17.76 7.94 -10.60
N ASN A 26 -19.08 7.89 -10.76
CA ASN A 26 -19.77 7.31 -11.93
C ASN A 26 -19.44 5.83 -12.20
N LYS A 27 -19.18 5.04 -11.14
CA LYS A 27 -18.87 3.61 -11.21
C LYS A 27 -20.04 2.78 -10.70
N SER A 28 -20.26 1.61 -11.30
CA SER A 28 -21.20 0.62 -10.77
C SER A 28 -20.63 -0.08 -9.53
N ILE A 29 -21.49 -0.78 -8.79
CA ILE A 29 -21.09 -1.57 -7.61
C ILE A 29 -20.03 -2.62 -7.99
N GLU A 30 -20.20 -3.27 -9.14
CA GLU A 30 -19.27 -4.27 -9.66
C GLU A 30 -17.91 -3.65 -9.99
N GLU A 31 -17.90 -2.49 -10.67
CA GLU A 31 -16.66 -1.78 -10.99
C GLU A 31 -15.92 -1.34 -9.72
N LEU A 32 -16.63 -0.81 -8.72
CA LEU A 32 -16.06 -0.44 -7.43
C LEU A 32 -15.41 -1.64 -6.72
N THR A 33 -16.09 -2.80 -6.76
CA THR A 33 -15.60 -4.03 -6.15
C THR A 33 -14.30 -4.50 -6.81
N VAL A 34 -14.22 -4.42 -8.14
CA VAL A 34 -13.00 -4.77 -8.89
C VAL A 34 -11.86 -3.81 -8.55
N ILE A 35 -12.11 -2.50 -8.53
CA ILE A 35 -11.10 -1.50 -8.19
C ILE A 35 -10.60 -1.70 -6.74
N GLY A 36 -11.51 -1.94 -5.80
CA GLY A 36 -11.17 -2.19 -4.40
C GLY A 36 -10.29 -3.42 -4.24
N ASN A 37 -10.67 -4.54 -4.86
CA ASN A 37 -9.87 -5.77 -4.84
C ASN A 37 -8.49 -5.58 -5.47
N PHE A 38 -8.41 -4.84 -6.58
CA PHE A 38 -7.12 -4.52 -7.20
C PHE A 38 -6.20 -3.76 -6.23
N MET A 39 -6.71 -2.73 -5.55
CA MET A 39 -5.93 -1.94 -4.59
C MET A 39 -5.47 -2.79 -3.38
N ILE A 40 -6.33 -3.68 -2.88
CA ILE A 40 -5.97 -4.63 -1.82
C ILE A 40 -4.82 -5.52 -2.28
N SER A 41 -4.93 -6.16 -3.45
CA SER A 41 -3.89 -7.05 -3.97
C SER A 41 -2.56 -6.34 -4.20
N VAL A 42 -2.58 -5.09 -4.68
CA VAL A 42 -1.36 -4.28 -4.82
C VAL A 42 -0.69 -4.08 -3.45
N GLY A 43 -1.46 -3.73 -2.42
CA GLY A 43 -0.95 -3.57 -1.05
C GLY A 43 -0.35 -4.86 -0.49
N GLU A 44 -1.04 -5.98 -0.67
CA GLU A 44 -0.56 -7.31 -0.25
C GLU A 44 0.77 -7.70 -0.91
N ILE A 45 0.90 -7.44 -2.22
CA ILE A 45 2.15 -7.71 -2.96
C ILE A 45 3.30 -6.86 -2.40
N ILE A 46 3.08 -5.57 -2.13
CA ILE A 46 4.10 -4.68 -1.57
C ILE A 46 4.56 -5.17 -0.19
N ILE A 47 3.61 -5.55 0.68
CA ILE A 47 3.90 -6.10 2.02
C ILE A 47 4.69 -7.41 1.91
N THR A 48 4.32 -8.27 0.96
CA THR A 48 5.01 -9.53 0.69
C THR A 48 6.46 -9.27 0.28
N ILE A 49 6.70 -8.37 -0.68
CA ILE A 49 8.05 -7.97 -1.13
C ILE A 49 8.86 -7.40 0.04
N SER A 50 8.25 -6.55 0.88
CA SER A 50 8.91 -6.00 2.07
C SER A 50 9.36 -7.11 3.04
N SER A 51 8.47 -8.07 3.30
CA SER A 51 8.74 -9.22 4.16
C SER A 51 9.85 -10.12 3.58
N GLU A 52 9.85 -10.35 2.27
CA GLU A 52 10.91 -11.09 1.59
C GLU A 52 12.27 -10.38 1.69
N LYS A 53 12.31 -9.05 1.50
CA LYS A 53 13.53 -8.25 1.66
C LYS A 53 14.07 -8.34 3.09
N ALA A 54 13.20 -8.19 4.10
CA ALA A 54 13.59 -8.31 5.51
C ALA A 54 14.17 -9.70 5.83
N ASN A 55 13.55 -10.76 5.30
CA ASN A 55 14.02 -12.14 5.47
C ASN A 55 15.39 -12.39 4.83
N LEU A 56 15.65 -11.85 3.65
CA LEU A 56 16.95 -11.95 2.99
C LEU A 56 18.05 -11.24 3.79
N LEU A 57 17.78 -10.03 4.27
CA LEU A 57 18.71 -9.28 5.13
C LEU A 57 19.03 -10.05 6.41
N ALA A 58 18.02 -10.59 7.08
CA ALA A 58 18.23 -11.38 8.30
C ALA A 58 19.10 -12.63 8.06
N LYS A 59 18.91 -13.32 6.92
CA LYS A 59 19.74 -14.47 6.53
C LYS A 59 21.18 -14.07 6.23
N GLN A 60 21.42 -12.92 5.61
CA GLN A 60 22.77 -12.41 5.34
C GLN A 60 23.50 -12.04 6.63
N THR A 61 22.83 -11.34 7.55
CA THR A 61 23.41 -10.97 8.87
C THR A 61 23.76 -12.19 9.72
N LYS A 62 22.99 -13.29 9.62
CA LYS A 62 23.31 -14.56 10.29
C LYS A 62 24.51 -15.29 9.68
N LYS A 63 24.86 -15.05 8.41
CA LYS A 63 26.03 -15.69 7.75
C LYS A 63 27.35 -14.95 8.02
N MET A 64 27.29 -13.70 8.49
CA MET A 64 28.48 -12.87 8.80
C MET A 64 28.87 -12.90 10.29
N LYS A 65 28.12 -13.63 11.12
CA LYS A 65 28.45 -13.93 12.52
C LYS A 65 28.88 -15.38 12.63
#